data_AF-S7Q014-F1
#
_entry.id   AF-S7Q014-F1
#
_cell.length_a   1.000
_cell.length_b   1.000
_cell.length_c   1.000
_cell.angle_alpha   90.00
_cell.angle_beta   90.00
_cell.angle_gamma   90.00
#
_symmetry.space_group_name_H-M   'P 1'
#
loop_
_entity.id
_entity.type
_entity.pdbx_description
1 polymer ?
#
loop_
_entity_poly.entity_id
_entity_poly.type
_entity_poly.pdbx_seq_one_letter_code
_entity_poly.pdbx_strand_id
1 'polypeptide(L)'
;MSEYWDHHPPSPESQYTRLEPLKQLASRNIPCILWGEDVLNFAYGVPTSLFDQQIIVPDALLQSASAVVREGPYTPTVPAWDYVEKDGPRKGTSPFPEAIRLKHSDVPDDGDSHLGWTPEHILLLPQSYFGLDFQSSERFKLLPIPLDRFNPGILIPNYNTFLEGLVYFIMNPPTGWDNPHRRGKMKHDILIGYLIEWRVRYDFDDVDAPPPKRELLPEEEKILSELTTDEARWYINFSFWERRFPKFDDIREYRGGVSRSSSGTVLPRLKQIMHVPRATPGISSSKCDFDSQIVFYASLDKPSRLFAYRQMDATYTVSASRRRSQLRKRRYGLRYGDDPTTPTGSAMSLPDLHP
;
A
#
# COMPACT_ATOMS: atom_id res chain seq x y z
N MET A 1 16.09 -21.58 0.17
CA MET A 1 15.14 -20.78 0.97
C MET A 1 15.65 -19.37 1.34
N SER A 2 16.82 -18.86 0.88
CA SER A 2 17.27 -17.49 1.26
C SER A 2 17.05 -16.38 0.23
N GLU A 3 16.99 -16.69 -1.09
CA GLU A 3 16.98 -15.64 -2.12
C GLU A 3 15.73 -14.74 -2.13
N TYR A 4 14.58 -15.21 -1.61
CA TYR A 4 13.34 -14.42 -1.63
C TYR A 4 13.38 -13.20 -0.70
N TRP A 5 14.15 -13.28 0.39
CA TRP A 5 14.24 -12.22 1.40
C TRP A 5 15.41 -11.25 1.17
N ASP A 6 16.26 -11.54 0.17
CA ASP A 6 17.47 -10.78 -0.14
C ASP A 6 17.15 -9.59 -1.09
N HIS A 7 16.05 -8.87 -0.83
CA HIS A 7 15.73 -7.66 -1.56
C HIS A 7 16.61 -6.50 -1.09
N HIS A 8 17.25 -5.84 -2.05
CA HIS A 8 17.99 -4.62 -1.79
C HIS A 8 17.16 -3.40 -2.23
N PRO A 9 17.09 -2.35 -1.40
CA PRO A 9 16.42 -1.11 -1.80
C PRO A 9 17.13 -0.51 -3.03
N PRO A 10 16.44 0.37 -3.78
CA PRO A 10 17.01 1.07 -4.92
C PRO A 10 18.31 1.80 -4.58
N SER A 11 19.11 2.13 -5.60
CA SER A 11 20.36 2.85 -5.37
C SER A 11 20.09 4.20 -4.67
N PRO A 12 21.04 4.73 -3.88
CA PRO A 12 20.89 6.03 -3.22
C PRO A 12 20.51 7.16 -4.18
N GLU A 13 21.03 7.15 -5.42
CA GLU A 13 20.73 8.16 -6.46
C GLU A 13 19.26 8.08 -6.91
N SER A 14 18.74 6.86 -7.03
CA SER A 14 17.35 6.58 -7.38
C SER A 14 16.41 7.08 -6.28
N GLN A 15 16.73 6.76 -5.03
CA GLN A 15 15.98 7.24 -3.86
C GLN A 15 16.08 8.77 -3.74
N TYR A 16 17.27 9.35 -3.93
CA TYR A 16 17.48 10.81 -3.89
C TYR A 16 16.62 11.56 -4.89
N THR A 17 16.53 11.07 -6.13
CA THR A 17 15.67 11.64 -7.17
C THR A 17 14.20 11.60 -6.74
N ARG A 18 13.77 10.46 -6.20
CA ARG A 18 12.39 10.26 -5.77
C ARG A 18 12.01 11.15 -4.58
N LEU A 19 12.95 11.47 -3.70
CA LEU A 19 12.72 12.26 -2.48
C LEU A 19 12.76 13.78 -2.69
N GLU A 20 12.93 14.26 -3.93
CA GLU A 20 12.99 15.70 -4.25
C GLU A 20 11.84 16.52 -3.64
N PRO A 21 10.56 16.08 -3.67
CA PRO A 21 9.48 16.85 -3.05
C PRO A 21 9.63 16.99 -1.53
N LEU A 22 10.08 15.95 -0.84
CA LEU A 22 10.30 16.00 0.61
C LEU A 22 11.49 16.92 0.94
N LYS A 23 12.54 16.91 0.12
CA LYS A 23 13.68 17.83 0.27
C LYS A 23 13.25 19.29 0.15
N GLN A 24 12.37 19.61 -0.80
CA GLN A 24 11.81 20.95 -0.94
C GLN A 24 11.05 21.36 0.32
N LEU A 25 10.19 20.49 0.86
CA LEU A 25 9.49 20.73 2.13
C LEU A 25 10.47 20.96 3.30
N ALA A 26 11.45 20.08 3.46
CA ALA A 26 12.46 20.19 4.50
C ALA A 26 13.27 21.50 4.40
N SER A 27 13.63 21.93 3.18
CA SER A 27 14.34 23.19 2.93
C SER A 27 13.55 24.45 3.35
N ARG A 28 12.22 24.32 3.45
CA ARG A 28 11.30 25.37 3.93
C ARG A 28 10.88 25.17 5.38
N ASN A 29 11.57 24.29 6.12
CA ASN A 29 11.25 23.92 7.50
C ASN A 29 9.82 23.41 7.67
N ILE A 30 9.24 22.77 6.65
CA ILE A 30 7.97 22.07 6.78
C ILE A 30 8.27 20.63 7.20
N PRO A 31 7.89 20.21 8.42
CA PRO A 31 8.06 18.83 8.85
C PRO A 31 7.32 17.90 7.90
N CYS A 32 7.99 16.84 7.45
CA CYS A 32 7.39 15.84 6.59
C CYS A 32 7.87 14.44 6.96
N ILE A 33 6.96 13.47 6.83
CA ILE A 33 7.23 12.05 7.02
C ILE A 33 7.03 11.38 5.66
N LEU A 34 8.05 10.68 5.18
CA LEU A 34 7.88 9.74 4.07
C LEU A 34 6.91 8.64 4.51
N TRP A 35 5.96 8.26 3.66
CA TRP A 35 4.91 7.29 4.01
C TRP A 35 4.65 6.27 2.88
N GLY A 36 3.82 5.26 3.17
CA GLY A 36 3.33 4.30 2.17
C GLY A 36 4.40 3.35 1.63
N GLU A 37 4.31 3.06 0.33
CA GLU A 37 5.18 2.13 -0.39
C GLU A 37 6.66 2.55 -0.38
N ASP A 38 6.93 3.86 -0.41
CA ASP A 38 8.30 4.39 -0.29
C ASP A 38 8.96 3.98 1.03
N VAL A 39 8.23 4.02 2.15
CA VAL A 39 8.76 3.60 3.46
C VAL A 39 8.99 2.09 3.50
N LEU A 40 8.04 1.31 2.98
CA LEU A 40 8.20 -0.14 2.86
C LEU A 40 9.51 -0.49 2.16
N ASN A 41 9.76 0.17 1.04
CA ASN A 41 10.88 -0.14 0.19
C ASN A 41 12.21 0.40 0.75
N PHE A 42 12.26 1.68 1.13
CA PHE A 42 13.50 2.37 1.47
C PHE A 42 13.96 2.06 2.90
N ALA A 43 13.02 2.00 3.85
CA ALA A 43 13.33 1.84 5.27
C ALA A 43 13.25 0.39 5.74
N TYR A 44 12.36 -0.41 5.15
CA TYR A 44 12.07 -1.77 5.59
C TYR A 44 12.49 -2.86 4.59
N GLY A 45 13.08 -2.48 3.45
CA GLY A 45 13.61 -3.44 2.47
C GLY A 45 12.54 -4.33 1.85
N VAL A 46 11.29 -3.86 1.79
CA VAL A 46 10.19 -4.63 1.19
C VAL A 46 10.12 -4.34 -0.31
N PRO A 47 10.20 -5.36 -1.19
CA PRO A 47 10.01 -5.21 -2.63
C PRO A 47 8.54 -4.87 -2.90
N THR A 48 8.30 -3.63 -3.28
CA THR A 48 6.99 -3.16 -3.71
C THR A 48 7.17 -2.29 -4.94
N SER A 49 6.16 -2.27 -5.81
CA SER A 49 6.06 -1.23 -6.82
C SER A 49 5.85 0.11 -6.12
N LEU A 50 6.54 1.14 -6.61
CA LEU A 50 6.42 2.50 -6.10
C LEU A 50 5.41 3.26 -6.97
N PHE A 51 4.25 3.57 -6.40
CA PHE A 51 3.18 4.32 -7.06
C PHE A 51 3.29 5.81 -6.72
N ASP A 52 2.15 6.47 -6.46
CA ASP A 52 2.08 7.83 -5.89
C ASP A 52 2.97 7.91 -4.64
N GLN A 53 3.81 8.94 -4.54
CA GLN A 53 4.60 9.19 -3.34
C GLN A 53 3.69 9.76 -2.24
N GLN A 54 3.61 9.08 -1.10
CA GLN A 54 2.82 9.51 0.04
C GLN A 54 3.69 10.29 1.02
N ILE A 55 3.26 11.50 1.39
CA ILE A 55 3.97 12.37 2.32
C ILE A 55 2.98 12.84 3.38
N ILE A 56 3.28 12.55 4.64
CA ILE A 56 2.51 13.07 5.76
C ILE A 56 3.10 14.42 6.19
N VAL A 57 2.23 15.38 6.47
CA VAL A 57 2.57 16.72 6.96
C VAL A 57 1.64 17.13 8.11
N PRO A 58 2.02 18.10 8.97
CA PRO A 58 1.10 18.65 9.96
C PRO A 58 -0.14 19.22 9.28
N ASP A 59 -1.32 18.94 9.84
CA ASP A 59 -2.61 19.33 9.27
C ASP A 59 -2.67 20.83 8.93
N ALA A 60 -2.21 21.67 9.87
CA ALA A 60 -2.16 23.12 9.71
C ALA A 60 -1.21 23.62 8.60
N LEU A 61 -0.29 22.77 8.14
CA LEU A 61 0.69 23.10 7.10
C LEU A 61 0.37 22.44 5.75
N LEU A 62 -0.74 21.71 5.62
CA LEU A 62 -1.08 20.96 4.41
C LEU A 62 -1.11 21.83 3.15
N GLN A 63 -1.74 23.01 3.23
CA GLN A 63 -1.82 23.95 2.12
C GLN A 63 -0.45 24.58 1.81
N SER A 64 0.31 24.95 2.83
CA SER A 64 1.67 25.48 2.67
C SER A 64 2.61 24.45 2.04
N ALA A 65 2.51 23.19 2.44
CA ALA A 65 3.26 22.07 1.86
C ALA A 65 2.92 21.91 0.37
N SER A 66 1.63 21.96 0.02
CA SER A 66 1.21 21.95 -1.39
C SER A 66 1.80 23.11 -2.17
N ALA A 67 1.77 24.33 -1.63
CA ALA A 67 2.33 25.50 -2.29
C ALA A 67 3.84 25.33 -2.56
N VAL A 68 4.60 24.79 -1.60
CA VAL A 68 6.04 24.53 -1.76
C VAL A 68 6.31 23.49 -2.84
N VAL A 69 5.63 22.34 -2.83
CA VAL A 69 5.85 21.28 -3.83
C VAL A 69 5.49 21.77 -5.26
N ARG A 70 4.52 22.69 -5.37
CA ARG A 70 4.12 23.31 -6.64
C ARG A 70 5.09 24.36 -7.17
N GLU A 71 6.12 24.74 -6.41
CA GLU A 71 7.24 25.51 -6.97
C GLU A 71 8.06 24.66 -7.97
N GLY A 72 7.99 23.33 -7.84
CA GLY A 72 8.51 22.38 -8.81
C GLY A 72 7.53 22.03 -9.94
N PRO A 73 7.73 20.90 -10.64
CA PRO A 73 6.93 20.51 -11.80
C PRO A 73 5.55 19.93 -11.45
N TYR A 74 5.02 20.18 -10.26
CA TYR A 74 3.80 19.53 -9.77
C TYR A 74 2.61 20.49 -9.74
N THR A 75 1.44 20.00 -10.16
CA THR A 75 0.18 20.77 -10.18
C THR A 75 -0.95 20.00 -9.49
N PRO A 76 -1.90 20.69 -8.83
CA PRO A 76 -3.06 20.02 -8.23
C PRO A 76 -3.86 19.22 -9.25
N THR A 77 -4.30 18.03 -8.83
CA THR A 77 -5.13 17.14 -9.66
C THR A 77 -6.25 16.52 -8.83
N VAL A 78 -7.19 15.89 -9.51
CA VAL A 78 -8.27 15.12 -8.86
C VAL A 78 -7.73 13.85 -8.21
N PRO A 79 -8.43 13.28 -7.21
CA PRO A 79 -8.05 12.00 -6.62
C PRO A 79 -7.86 10.93 -7.69
N ALA A 80 -6.84 10.09 -7.51
CA ALA A 80 -6.57 9.02 -8.44
C ALA A 80 -7.74 8.02 -8.48
N TRP A 81 -8.04 7.54 -9.67
CA TRP A 81 -9.06 6.51 -9.88
C TRP A 81 -8.76 5.20 -9.12
N ASP A 82 -7.51 4.96 -8.71
CA ASP A 82 -7.13 3.79 -7.95
C ASP A 82 -7.30 3.96 -6.43
N TYR A 83 -7.51 5.19 -5.94
CA TYR A 83 -7.89 5.47 -4.55
C TYR A 83 -9.41 5.62 -4.37
N VAL A 84 -10.15 6.02 -5.41
CA VAL A 84 -11.60 6.23 -5.28
C VAL A 84 -12.38 4.93 -5.06
N GLU A 85 -13.48 5.03 -4.32
CA GLU A 85 -14.40 3.91 -4.20
C GLU A 85 -15.07 3.61 -5.54
N LYS A 86 -15.15 2.34 -5.92
CA LYS A 86 -15.75 1.95 -7.21
C LYS A 86 -17.26 1.82 -7.16
N ASP A 87 -17.79 1.45 -5.99
CA ASP A 87 -19.18 1.07 -5.79
C ASP A 87 -19.72 1.55 -4.43
N GLY A 88 -21.03 1.48 -4.24
CA GLY A 88 -21.67 1.83 -2.97
C GLY A 88 -21.80 3.35 -2.71
N PRO A 89 -22.15 3.74 -1.47
CA PRO A 89 -22.52 5.12 -1.12
C PRO A 89 -21.40 6.16 -1.30
N ARG A 90 -20.14 5.71 -1.36
CA ARG A 90 -18.95 6.54 -1.51
C ARG A 90 -18.37 6.50 -2.93
N LYS A 91 -19.10 5.95 -3.91
CA LYS A 91 -18.61 5.78 -5.27
C LYS A 91 -18.04 7.09 -5.84
N GLY A 92 -16.81 7.02 -6.35
CA GLY A 92 -16.09 8.15 -6.93
C GLY A 92 -15.41 9.08 -5.92
N THR A 93 -15.61 8.89 -4.60
CA THR A 93 -14.95 9.71 -3.58
C THR A 93 -13.64 9.08 -3.12
N SER A 94 -12.73 9.92 -2.64
CA SER A 94 -11.45 9.50 -2.06
C SER A 94 -11.63 9.09 -0.59
N PRO A 95 -10.88 8.07 -0.08
CA PRO A 95 -10.78 7.80 1.35
C PRO A 95 -10.06 8.90 2.12
N PHE A 96 -9.42 9.83 1.41
CA PHE A 96 -8.67 10.97 1.94
C PHE A 96 -9.38 12.28 1.55
N PRO A 97 -10.37 12.75 2.32
CA PRO A 97 -11.20 13.88 1.93
C PRO A 97 -10.47 15.23 1.89
N GLU A 98 -9.44 15.43 2.72
CA GLU A 98 -8.69 16.69 2.82
C GLU A 98 -7.30 16.59 2.19
N ALA A 99 -6.87 15.40 1.77
CA ALA A 99 -5.57 15.22 1.16
C ALA A 99 -5.44 15.98 -0.17
N ILE A 100 -4.24 16.45 -0.45
CA ILE A 100 -3.94 17.16 -1.69
C ILE A 100 -3.13 16.24 -2.58
N ARG A 101 -3.68 15.92 -3.75
CA ARG A 101 -2.98 15.17 -4.78
C ARG A 101 -2.39 16.11 -5.81
N LEU A 102 -1.11 15.92 -6.12
CA LEU A 102 -0.38 16.66 -7.13
C LEU A 102 0.09 15.71 -8.23
N LYS A 103 0.10 16.18 -9.47
CA LYS A 103 0.55 15.47 -10.68
C LYS A 103 1.75 16.18 -11.27
N HIS A 104 2.76 15.42 -11.67
CA HIS A 104 3.94 15.95 -12.36
C HIS A 104 3.56 16.42 -13.79
N SER A 105 4.11 17.55 -14.24
CA SER A 105 3.79 18.20 -15.52
C SER A 105 4.02 17.31 -16.73
N ASP A 106 5.04 16.48 -16.65
CA ASP A 106 5.46 15.60 -17.75
C ASP A 106 4.65 14.30 -17.83
N VAL A 107 3.69 14.09 -16.92
CA VAL A 107 2.77 12.94 -16.99
C VAL A 107 1.63 13.30 -17.93
N PRO A 108 1.45 12.60 -19.07
CA PRO A 108 0.35 12.87 -20.00
C PRO A 108 -1.00 12.58 -19.34
N ASP A 109 -2.08 13.13 -19.89
CA ASP A 109 -3.44 12.89 -19.36
C ASP A 109 -4.00 11.52 -19.74
N ASP A 110 -3.49 10.92 -20.81
CA ASP A 110 -4.04 9.72 -21.45
C ASP A 110 -3.00 8.64 -21.80
N GLY A 111 -1.79 8.70 -21.23
CA GLY A 111 -0.69 7.79 -21.55
C GLY A 111 0.09 7.27 -20.34
N ASP A 112 0.89 6.22 -20.60
CA ASP A 112 1.88 5.73 -19.65
C ASP A 112 3.08 6.71 -19.68
N SER A 113 3.35 7.39 -18.56
CA SER A 113 4.63 8.08 -18.38
C SER A 113 5.71 7.12 -17.92
N HIS A 114 6.94 7.44 -18.29
CA HIS A 114 8.13 6.79 -17.76
C HIS A 114 9.05 7.86 -17.20
N LEU A 115 8.68 8.43 -16.05
CA LEU A 115 9.53 9.40 -15.33
C LEU A 115 10.67 8.74 -14.54
N GLY A 116 10.90 7.43 -14.75
CA GLY A 116 11.87 6.66 -14.00
C GLY A 116 11.52 6.64 -12.51
N TRP A 117 12.38 7.25 -11.69
CA TRP A 117 12.24 7.29 -10.23
C TRP A 117 11.46 8.52 -9.72
N THR A 118 11.25 9.52 -10.56
CA THR A 118 10.47 10.71 -10.19
C THR A 118 9.00 10.30 -9.98
N PRO A 119 8.38 10.67 -8.85
CA PRO A 119 6.97 10.39 -8.62
C PRO A 119 6.10 11.02 -9.70
N GLU A 120 5.26 10.22 -10.36
CA GLU A 120 4.25 10.76 -11.28
C GLU A 120 3.22 11.61 -10.52
N HIS A 121 2.95 11.21 -9.28
CA HIS A 121 2.00 11.86 -8.42
C HIS A 121 2.52 11.87 -6.98
N ILE A 122 2.10 12.91 -6.25
CA ILE A 122 2.36 13.08 -4.82
C ILE A 122 1.03 13.20 -4.11
N LEU A 123 0.90 12.49 -3.00
CA LEU A 123 -0.26 12.59 -2.11
C LEU A 123 0.20 13.18 -0.78
N LEU A 124 -0.18 14.44 -0.54
CA LEU A 124 0.03 15.12 0.73
C LEU A 124 -1.11 14.75 1.68
N LEU A 125 -0.76 14.15 2.81
CA LEU A 125 -1.69 13.57 3.77
C LEU A 125 -1.59 14.32 5.12
N PRO A 126 -2.73 14.66 5.75
CA PRO A 126 -2.74 15.14 7.14
C PRO A 126 -2.22 14.08 8.11
N GLN A 127 -1.44 14.47 9.12
CA GLN A 127 -0.96 13.55 10.16
C GLN A 127 -2.10 12.95 10.99
N SER A 128 -3.20 13.69 11.17
CA SER A 128 -4.35 13.23 11.96
C SER A 128 -5.02 11.99 11.38
N TYR A 129 -4.85 11.72 10.08
CA TYR A 129 -5.37 10.50 9.45
C TYR A 129 -4.72 9.23 9.99
N PHE A 130 -3.55 9.34 10.60
CA PHE A 130 -2.73 8.21 11.05
C PHE A 130 -2.45 8.24 12.56
N GLY A 131 -3.09 9.15 13.32
CA GLY A 131 -2.85 9.26 14.77
C GLY A 131 -1.38 9.57 15.09
N LEU A 132 -0.74 10.36 14.23
CA LEU A 132 0.66 10.76 14.37
C LEU A 132 0.74 12.18 14.94
N ASP A 133 1.84 12.43 15.64
CA ASP A 133 2.22 13.75 16.15
C ASP A 133 3.70 13.98 15.86
N PHE A 134 4.01 14.98 15.04
CA PHE A 134 5.39 15.39 14.73
C PHE A 134 6.23 15.76 15.97
N GLN A 135 5.61 16.06 17.12
CA GLN A 135 6.32 16.34 18.36
C GLN A 135 6.89 15.07 19.03
N SER A 136 6.35 13.90 18.70
CA SER A 136 6.79 12.60 19.24
C SER A 136 8.05 12.09 18.54
N SER A 137 9.17 12.77 18.77
CA SER A 137 10.46 12.47 18.11
C SER A 137 10.90 11.02 18.20
N GLU A 138 10.55 10.31 19.28
CA GLU A 138 10.86 8.91 19.55
C GLU A 138 10.12 7.92 18.64
N ARG A 139 9.04 8.36 17.98
CA ARG A 139 8.24 7.54 17.04
C ARG A 139 8.82 7.54 15.63
N PHE A 140 9.77 8.42 15.38
CA PHE A 140 10.37 8.63 14.06
C PHE A 140 11.88 8.50 14.14
N LYS A 141 12.49 8.27 12.98
CA LYS A 141 13.93 8.33 12.80
C LYS A 141 14.21 9.06 11.50
N LEU A 142 15.43 9.56 11.35
CA LEU A 142 15.89 10.09 10.08
C LEU A 142 16.04 8.94 9.07
N LEU A 143 15.78 9.25 7.81
CA LEU A 143 16.01 8.32 6.71
C LEU A 143 17.49 7.87 6.71
N PRO A 144 17.80 6.55 6.66
CA PRO A 144 19.14 6.04 6.91
C PRO A 144 20.20 6.52 5.90
N ILE A 145 21.45 6.59 6.38
CA ILE A 145 22.66 6.87 5.59
C ILE A 145 22.83 5.77 4.52
N PRO A 146 23.12 6.10 3.24
CA PRO A 146 23.79 7.32 2.75
C PRO A 146 22.90 8.53 2.48
N LEU A 147 21.57 8.40 2.61
CA LEU A 147 20.63 9.45 2.17
C LEU A 147 20.57 10.65 3.10
N ASP A 148 20.89 10.49 4.39
CA ASP A 148 20.82 11.55 5.40
C ASP A 148 21.65 12.80 5.02
N ARG A 149 22.85 12.63 4.44
CA ARG A 149 23.70 13.77 4.01
C ARG A 149 23.03 14.64 2.94
N PHE A 150 22.10 14.05 2.19
CA PHE A 150 21.45 14.66 1.04
C PHE A 150 20.00 15.06 1.33
N ASN A 151 19.45 14.64 2.48
CA ASN A 151 18.04 14.74 2.83
C ASN A 151 17.86 15.15 4.30
N PRO A 152 18.47 16.26 4.76
CA PRO A 152 18.41 16.63 6.17
C PRO A 152 16.95 16.85 6.58
N GLY A 153 16.51 16.13 7.62
CA GLY A 153 15.21 16.33 8.23
C GLY A 153 14.03 15.56 7.62
N ILE A 154 14.25 14.66 6.65
CA ILE A 154 13.20 13.72 6.23
C ILE A 154 13.00 12.66 7.31
N LEU A 155 11.80 12.59 7.87
CA LEU A 155 11.42 11.59 8.86
C LEU A 155 10.86 10.33 8.19
N ILE A 156 11.15 9.18 8.79
CA ILE A 156 10.45 7.92 8.55
C ILE A 156 9.91 7.37 9.88
N PRO A 157 8.73 6.74 9.88
CA PRO A 157 8.20 6.12 11.09
C PRO A 157 9.05 4.92 11.50
N ASN A 158 9.15 4.66 12.81
CA ASN A 158 9.57 3.36 13.33
C ASN A 158 8.57 2.26 12.94
N TYR A 159 8.97 0.99 12.98
CA TYR A 159 8.15 -0.10 12.43
C TYR A 159 6.77 -0.15 13.08
N ASN A 160 6.74 -0.13 14.42
CA ASN A 160 5.50 -0.12 15.20
C ASN A 160 4.69 1.16 14.95
N THR A 161 5.34 2.32 14.83
CA THR A 161 4.64 3.59 14.51
C THR A 161 3.99 3.54 13.13
N PHE A 162 4.67 2.94 12.14
CA PHE A 162 4.10 2.77 10.80
C PHE A 162 2.89 1.85 10.84
N LEU A 163 3.05 0.68 11.47
CA LEU A 163 2.00 -0.31 11.62
C LEU A 163 0.78 0.24 12.36
N GLU A 164 1.00 0.96 13.47
CA GLU A 164 -0.06 1.62 14.23
C GLU A 164 -0.76 2.71 13.42
N GLY A 165 -0.04 3.52 12.66
CA GLY A 165 -0.65 4.55 11.84
C GLY A 165 -1.56 3.97 10.76
N LEU A 166 -1.12 2.88 10.10
CA LEU A 166 -1.94 2.16 9.13
C LEU A 166 -3.22 1.59 9.78
N VAL A 167 -3.09 1.00 10.97
CA VAL A 167 -4.27 0.49 11.70
C VAL A 167 -5.16 1.64 12.17
N TYR A 168 -4.60 2.74 12.66
CA TYR A 168 -5.35 3.89 13.11
C TYR A 168 -6.23 4.43 11.99
N PHE A 169 -5.71 4.54 10.77
CA PHE A 169 -6.49 4.93 9.60
C PHE A 169 -7.71 4.02 9.37
N ILE A 170 -7.53 2.71 9.50
CA ILE A 170 -8.61 1.73 9.32
C ILE A 170 -9.64 1.82 10.45
N MET A 171 -9.16 1.95 11.68
CA MET A 171 -9.98 1.97 12.90
C MET A 171 -10.71 3.31 13.07
N ASN A 172 -10.16 4.40 12.54
CA ASN A 172 -10.69 5.75 12.64
C ASN A 172 -10.67 6.42 11.26
N PRO A 173 -11.48 5.90 10.31
CA PRO A 173 -11.45 6.38 8.93
C PRO A 173 -11.79 7.87 8.89
N PRO A 174 -11.05 8.71 8.13
CA PRO A 174 -11.33 10.15 8.01
C PRO A 174 -12.75 10.48 7.50
N THR A 175 -13.39 9.50 6.86
CA THR A 175 -14.74 9.60 6.32
C THR A 175 -15.82 9.12 7.29
N GLY A 176 -15.45 8.74 8.51
CA GLY A 176 -16.36 8.24 9.54
C GLY A 176 -16.85 6.80 9.31
N TRP A 177 -17.55 6.28 10.32
CA TRP A 177 -17.96 4.87 10.39
C TRP A 177 -19.33 4.56 9.75
N ASP A 178 -20.11 5.58 9.40
CA ASP A 178 -21.42 5.39 8.76
C ASP A 178 -21.28 4.74 7.38
N ASN A 179 -20.29 5.19 6.61
CA ASN A 179 -19.98 4.69 5.28
C ASN A 179 -18.45 4.71 5.06
N PRO A 180 -17.70 3.79 5.70
CA PRO A 180 -16.25 3.77 5.62
C PRO A 180 -15.81 3.34 4.21
N HIS A 181 -14.69 3.90 3.74
CA HIS A 181 -14.11 3.55 2.46
C HIS A 181 -13.49 2.15 2.46
N ARG A 182 -14.06 1.25 1.64
CA ARG A 182 -13.51 -0.11 1.50
C ARG A 182 -12.17 -0.07 0.81
N ARG A 183 -12.03 0.81 -0.20
CA ARG A 183 -10.78 0.97 -0.96
C ARG A 183 -9.64 1.46 -0.09
N GLY A 184 -9.91 2.45 0.77
CA GLY A 184 -8.97 2.97 1.76
C GLY A 184 -8.49 1.85 2.68
N LYS A 185 -9.42 1.13 3.33
CA LYS A 185 -9.07 -0.02 4.19
C LYS A 185 -8.22 -1.05 3.45
N MET A 186 -8.66 -1.49 2.27
CA MET A 186 -7.99 -2.54 1.50
C MET A 186 -6.55 -2.16 1.13
N LYS A 187 -6.28 -0.91 0.75
CA LYS A 187 -4.91 -0.43 0.47
C LYS A 187 -4.03 -0.49 1.73
N HIS A 188 -4.55 -0.09 2.89
CA HIS A 188 -3.81 -0.12 4.15
C HIS A 188 -3.59 -1.56 4.66
N ASP A 189 -4.57 -2.44 4.50
CA ASP A 189 -4.42 -3.88 4.77
C ASP A 189 -3.27 -4.50 3.98
N ILE A 190 -3.11 -4.13 2.69
CA ILE A 190 -2.00 -4.60 1.86
C ILE A 190 -0.65 -4.15 2.43
N LEU A 191 -0.53 -2.88 2.81
CA LEU A 191 0.71 -2.36 3.42
C LEU A 191 1.02 -3.05 4.75
N ILE A 192 0.01 -3.27 5.60
CA ILE A 192 0.13 -4.03 6.85
C ILE A 192 0.61 -5.45 6.56
N GLY A 193 0.00 -6.12 5.57
CA GLY A 193 0.35 -7.47 5.16
C GLY A 193 1.81 -7.58 4.75
N TYR A 194 2.28 -6.66 3.91
CA TYR A 194 3.67 -6.60 3.50
C TYR A 194 4.64 -6.38 4.68
N LEU A 195 4.36 -5.43 5.57
CA LEU A 195 5.21 -5.17 6.75
C LEU A 195 5.36 -6.41 7.63
N ILE A 196 4.24 -7.07 7.90
CA ILE A 196 4.20 -8.24 8.75
C ILE A 196 4.93 -9.40 8.06
N GLU A 197 4.59 -9.66 6.80
CA GLU A 197 5.13 -10.76 6.02
C GLU A 197 6.66 -10.73 5.98
N TRP A 198 7.23 -9.55 5.73
CA TRP A 198 8.67 -9.36 5.63
C TRP A 198 9.37 -9.37 6.98
N ARG A 199 8.68 -8.98 8.05
CA ARG A 199 9.23 -9.02 9.40
C ARG A 199 9.24 -10.45 9.96
N VAL A 200 8.13 -11.16 9.82
CA VAL A 200 7.99 -12.54 10.32
C VAL A 200 8.70 -13.54 9.41
N ARG A 201 8.87 -13.20 8.12
CA ARG A 201 9.45 -14.05 7.07
C ARG A 201 8.68 -15.35 6.90
N TYR A 202 7.36 -15.25 6.68
CA TYR A 202 6.53 -16.43 6.47
C TYR A 202 7.06 -17.26 5.30
N ASP A 203 7.31 -18.54 5.53
CA ASP A 203 7.69 -19.45 4.46
C ASP A 203 6.47 -19.68 3.55
N PHE A 204 6.59 -19.27 2.28
CA PHE A 204 5.55 -19.45 1.26
C PHE A 204 5.85 -20.56 0.28
N ASP A 205 7.02 -21.19 0.40
CA ASP A 205 7.39 -22.35 -0.40
C ASP A 205 6.65 -23.60 0.13
N ASP A 206 6.30 -23.60 1.43
CA ASP A 206 5.38 -24.59 2.03
C ASP A 206 3.91 -24.13 1.95
N VAL A 207 3.38 -24.14 0.73
CA VAL A 207 1.99 -23.79 0.44
C VAL A 207 0.99 -24.68 1.21
N ASP A 208 1.41 -25.88 1.60
CA ASP A 208 0.56 -26.88 2.25
C ASP A 208 0.55 -26.74 3.79
N ALA A 209 1.43 -25.91 4.37
CA ALA A 209 1.50 -25.66 5.81
C ALA A 209 1.43 -24.16 6.18
N PRO A 210 0.29 -23.48 5.96
CA PRO A 210 0.11 -22.14 6.47
C PRO A 210 0.24 -22.13 8.00
N PRO A 211 0.67 -21.00 8.60
CA PRO A 211 0.73 -20.87 10.04
C PRO A 211 -0.60 -21.28 10.69
N PRO A 212 -0.58 -22.10 11.75
CA PRO A 212 -1.80 -22.58 12.37
C PRO A 212 -2.67 -21.41 12.84
N LYS A 213 -3.99 -21.58 12.68
CA LYS A 213 -4.95 -20.65 13.26
C LYS A 213 -4.91 -20.78 14.77
N ARG A 214 -5.14 -19.67 15.46
CA ARG A 214 -5.23 -19.60 16.93
C ARG A 214 -3.95 -19.98 17.66
N GLU A 215 -2.83 -19.74 17.02
CA GLU A 215 -1.49 -19.88 17.57
C GLU A 215 -0.66 -18.71 17.05
N LEU A 216 0.20 -18.16 17.91
CA LEU A 216 1.09 -17.05 17.57
C LEU A 216 2.50 -17.58 17.38
N LEU A 217 3.17 -17.12 16.33
CA LEU A 217 4.61 -17.35 16.16
C LEU A 217 5.41 -16.42 17.09
N PRO A 218 6.65 -16.78 17.48
CA PRO A 218 7.45 -15.94 18.38
C PRO A 218 7.65 -14.49 17.89
N GLU A 219 7.88 -14.28 16.59
CA GLU A 219 8.02 -12.92 16.05
C GLU A 219 6.67 -12.17 16.00
N GLU A 220 5.54 -12.88 15.90
CA GLU A 220 4.20 -12.27 16.01
C GLU A 220 3.94 -11.76 17.43
N GLU A 221 4.27 -12.56 18.45
CA GLU A 221 4.18 -12.15 19.85
C GLU A 221 5.04 -10.92 20.12
N LYS A 222 6.26 -10.89 19.57
CA LYS A 222 7.16 -9.75 19.66
C LYS A 222 6.56 -8.50 19.02
N ILE A 223 6.02 -8.60 17.80
CA ILE A 223 5.32 -7.48 17.15
C ILE A 223 4.20 -6.95 18.05
N LEU A 224 3.35 -7.82 18.60
CA LEU A 224 2.27 -7.42 19.49
C LEU A 224 2.76 -6.70 20.75
N SER A 225 3.90 -7.13 21.30
CA SER A 225 4.50 -6.50 22.49
C SER A 225 5.05 -5.10 22.25
N GLU A 226 5.44 -4.78 21.00
CA GLU A 226 5.98 -3.48 20.60
C GLU A 226 4.90 -2.45 20.25
N LEU A 227 3.67 -2.91 19.98
CA LEU A 227 2.53 -2.04 19.75
C LEU A 227 2.13 -1.38 21.06
N THR A 228 1.81 -0.09 21.00
CA THR A 228 1.51 0.78 22.14
C THR A 228 0.01 1.05 22.30
N THR A 229 -0.73 1.05 21.20
CA THR A 229 -2.18 1.31 21.19
C THR A 229 -3.02 0.04 21.26
N ASP A 230 -4.12 0.07 22.00
CA ASP A 230 -5.02 -1.09 22.16
C ASP A 230 -5.74 -1.45 20.86
N GLU A 231 -6.08 -0.46 20.03
CA GLU A 231 -6.71 -0.69 18.72
C GLU A 231 -5.74 -1.44 17.78
N ALA A 232 -4.47 -1.03 17.72
CA ALA A 232 -3.47 -1.73 16.92
C ALA A 232 -3.20 -3.14 17.44
N ARG A 233 -3.03 -3.30 18.76
CA ARG A 233 -2.86 -4.63 19.38
C ARG A 233 -4.02 -5.56 19.04
N TRP A 234 -5.26 -5.08 19.18
CA TRP A 234 -6.43 -5.88 18.83
C TRP A 234 -6.45 -6.26 17.35
N TYR A 235 -6.26 -5.29 16.45
CA TYR A 235 -6.33 -5.51 15.00
C TYR A 235 -5.27 -6.51 14.51
N ILE A 236 -4.04 -6.34 14.98
CA ILE A 236 -2.91 -7.17 14.59
C ILE A 236 -3.01 -8.54 15.24
N ASN A 237 -3.41 -8.64 16.51
CA ASN A 237 -3.63 -9.91 17.16
C ASN A 237 -4.75 -10.70 16.48
N PHE A 238 -5.84 -10.05 16.12
CA PHE A 238 -6.91 -10.66 15.33
C PHE A 238 -6.36 -11.20 14.01
N SER A 239 -5.53 -10.42 13.32
CA SER A 239 -4.95 -10.79 12.04
C SER A 239 -4.05 -12.03 12.12
N PHE A 240 -3.22 -12.11 13.16
CA PHE A 240 -2.41 -13.29 13.45
C PHE A 240 -3.27 -14.49 13.85
N TRP A 241 -4.19 -14.29 14.80
CA TRP A 241 -4.98 -15.36 15.38
C TRP A 241 -5.93 -16.02 14.37
N GLU A 242 -6.64 -15.21 13.57
CA GLU A 242 -7.62 -15.69 12.60
C GLU A 242 -7.02 -15.93 11.21
N ARG A 243 -5.75 -15.53 11.00
CA ARG A 243 -5.03 -15.60 9.72
C ARG A 243 -5.80 -14.87 8.60
N ARG A 244 -6.42 -13.73 8.95
CA ARG A 244 -7.18 -12.84 8.05
C ARG A 244 -7.27 -11.43 8.65
N PHE A 245 -7.34 -10.40 7.81
CA PHE A 245 -7.66 -9.07 8.32
C PHE A 245 -9.10 -8.98 8.88
N PRO A 246 -9.34 -8.18 9.93
CA PRO A 246 -10.68 -7.83 10.39
C PRO A 246 -11.52 -7.25 9.24
N LYS A 247 -12.76 -7.72 9.10
CA LYS A 247 -13.79 -7.10 8.28
C LYS A 247 -14.40 -5.92 9.04
N PHE A 248 -15.17 -5.07 8.36
CA PHE A 248 -15.85 -3.96 9.02
C PHE A 248 -16.78 -4.39 10.16
N ASP A 249 -17.42 -5.57 10.06
CA ASP A 249 -18.27 -6.08 11.13
C ASP A 249 -17.49 -6.51 12.37
N ASP A 250 -16.31 -7.14 12.20
CA ASP A 250 -15.42 -7.49 13.31
C ASP A 250 -14.98 -6.20 14.04
N ILE A 251 -14.68 -5.13 13.29
CA ILE A 251 -14.27 -3.84 13.86
C ILE A 251 -15.45 -3.17 14.60
N ARG A 252 -16.66 -3.21 14.04
CA ARG A 252 -17.86 -2.68 14.71
C ARG A 252 -18.15 -3.42 16.01
N GLU A 253 -18.00 -4.74 16.02
CA GLU A 253 -18.18 -5.56 17.23
C GLU A 253 -17.17 -5.15 18.31
N TYR A 254 -15.89 -5.04 17.95
CA TYR A 254 -14.85 -4.56 18.87
C TYR A 254 -15.18 -3.18 19.45
N ARG A 255 -15.51 -2.21 18.60
CA ARG A 255 -15.87 -0.84 19.04
C ARG A 255 -17.10 -0.84 19.94
N GLY A 256 -18.12 -1.65 19.63
CA GLY A 256 -19.31 -1.81 20.45
C GLY A 256 -19.03 -2.43 21.82
N GLY A 257 -18.04 -3.32 21.91
CA GLY A 257 -17.55 -3.88 23.18
C GLY A 257 -16.84 -2.83 24.04
N VAL A 258 -15.95 -2.04 23.44
CA VAL A 258 -15.20 -0.97 24.14
C VAL A 258 -16.13 0.10 24.72
N SER A 259 -17.15 0.52 23.98
CA SER A 259 -18.14 1.50 24.46
C SER A 259 -18.96 1.00 25.67
N ARG A 260 -19.14 -0.31 25.80
CA ARG A 260 -19.88 -0.91 26.93
C ARG A 260 -19.01 -1.10 28.16
N SER A 261 -17.71 -1.33 28.01
CA SER A 261 -16.77 -1.45 29.13
C SER A 261 -16.35 -0.10 29.71
N SER A 262 -16.37 0.98 28.93
CA SER A 262 -15.96 2.32 29.37
C SER A 262 -17.01 3.04 30.23
N SER A 263 -18.23 2.50 30.36
CA SER A 263 -19.27 3.00 31.29
C SER A 263 -19.24 2.36 32.69
N GLY A 264 -18.20 1.60 33.04
CA GLY A 264 -18.04 1.01 34.37
C GLY A 264 -16.58 0.70 34.70
N THR A 265 -16.10 1.19 35.83
CA THR A 265 -14.71 1.04 36.31
C THR A 265 -14.32 -0.42 36.56
N VAL A 266 -13.91 -1.18 35.54
CA VAL A 266 -13.04 -2.38 35.65
C VAL A 266 -12.33 -2.61 34.31
N LEU A 267 -10.99 -2.54 34.30
CA LEU A 267 -10.13 -3.07 33.23
C LEU A 267 -10.42 -4.58 33.02
N PRO A 268 -10.81 -5.06 31.83
CA PRO A 268 -10.75 -6.47 31.55
C PRO A 268 -9.33 -6.82 31.14
N ARG A 269 -8.66 -7.62 31.99
CA ARG A 269 -7.58 -8.51 31.53
C ARG A 269 -8.07 -9.25 30.29
N LEU A 270 -7.23 -9.31 29.27
CA LEU A 270 -7.26 -10.31 28.19
C LEU A 270 -7.29 -11.71 28.81
N LYS A 271 -8.48 -12.16 29.24
CA LYS A 271 -8.74 -13.57 29.51
C LYS A 271 -9.03 -14.20 28.16
N GLN A 272 -8.20 -15.18 27.81
CA GLN A 272 -8.52 -16.28 26.91
C GLN A 272 -10.02 -16.40 26.67
N ILE A 273 -10.44 -16.12 25.44
CA ILE A 273 -11.78 -16.48 24.96
C ILE A 273 -11.77 -18.01 24.82
N MET A 274 -11.94 -18.71 25.95
CA MET A 274 -12.34 -20.11 25.96
C MET A 274 -13.83 -20.16 25.64
N HIS A 275 -14.11 -20.78 24.50
CA HIS A 275 -15.44 -21.05 23.98
C HIS A 275 -16.18 -22.02 24.92
N VAL A 276 -17.35 -21.63 25.42
CA VAL A 276 -18.34 -22.56 26.00
C VAL A 276 -19.45 -22.70 24.96
N PRO A 277 -19.73 -23.90 24.42
CA PRO A 277 -20.80 -24.06 23.44
C PRO A 277 -22.14 -24.02 24.18
N ARG A 278 -23.02 -23.09 23.78
CA ARG A 278 -24.44 -23.11 24.17
C ARG A 278 -25.28 -23.39 22.94
N ALA A 279 -26.06 -24.47 23.01
CA ALA A 279 -26.93 -24.94 21.96
C ALA A 279 -28.26 -24.16 21.89
N THR A 280 -28.93 -24.32 20.73
CA THR A 280 -30.35 -24.05 20.34
C THR A 280 -30.71 -22.67 19.78
N PRO A 281 -31.84 -22.55 19.03
CA PRO A 281 -32.17 -23.22 17.77
C PRO A 281 -32.51 -22.20 16.66
N GLY A 282 -32.62 -22.68 15.42
CA GLY A 282 -32.65 -21.86 14.21
C GLY A 282 -33.81 -20.86 14.08
N ILE A 283 -33.47 -19.71 13.50
CA ILE A 283 -34.39 -18.81 12.78
C ILE A 283 -33.68 -18.32 11.53
N SER A 284 -34.34 -18.54 10.40
CA SER A 284 -33.97 -18.07 9.06
C SER A 284 -34.32 -16.59 8.89
N SER A 285 -33.36 -15.79 8.40
CA SER A 285 -33.70 -14.60 7.61
C SER A 285 -32.57 -14.32 6.62
N SER A 286 -32.88 -14.50 5.34
CA SER A 286 -32.03 -14.20 4.20
C SER A 286 -31.78 -12.70 4.06
N LYS A 287 -30.51 -12.28 4.09
CA LYS A 287 -30.05 -11.08 3.40
C LYS A 287 -28.85 -11.47 2.54
N CYS A 288 -28.95 -11.16 1.25
CA CYS A 288 -27.91 -11.40 0.26
C CYS A 288 -26.74 -10.46 0.52
N ASP A 289 -25.64 -11.00 1.05
CA ASP A 289 -24.33 -10.37 0.97
C ASP A 289 -23.74 -10.64 -0.41
N PHE A 290 -23.58 -9.59 -1.20
CA PHE A 290 -22.79 -9.63 -2.42
C PHE A 290 -21.32 -9.39 -2.06
N ASP A 291 -20.56 -10.48 -1.97
CA ASP A 291 -19.10 -10.47 -2.00
C ASP A 291 -18.62 -10.11 -3.41
N SER A 292 -18.37 -8.83 -3.67
CA SER A 292 -17.66 -8.40 -4.87
C SER A 292 -16.15 -8.49 -4.64
N GLN A 293 -15.56 -9.57 -5.15
CA GLN A 293 -14.12 -9.75 -5.30
C GLN A 293 -13.59 -8.75 -6.32
N ILE A 294 -12.65 -7.88 -5.90
CA ILE A 294 -11.82 -7.11 -6.83
C ILE A 294 -10.37 -7.44 -6.52
N VAL A 295 -9.83 -8.40 -7.26
CA VAL A 295 -8.40 -8.72 -7.27
C VAL A 295 -7.68 -7.63 -8.06
N PHE A 296 -6.84 -6.86 -7.41
CA PHE A 296 -5.85 -6.04 -8.10
C PHE A 296 -4.56 -6.84 -8.22
N TYR A 297 -4.13 -7.03 -9.47
CA TYR A 297 -2.78 -7.49 -9.77
C TYR A 297 -1.82 -6.34 -9.44
N ALA A 298 -1.19 -6.38 -8.27
CA ALA A 298 0.07 -5.68 -8.09
C ALA A 298 1.10 -6.43 -8.93
N SER A 299 1.80 -5.71 -9.81
CA SER A 299 2.81 -6.26 -10.72
C SER A 299 4.09 -6.60 -9.96
N LEU A 300 4.01 -7.63 -9.12
CA LEU A 300 5.09 -8.52 -8.74
C LEU A 300 4.51 -9.93 -8.82
N ASP A 301 5.28 -10.89 -9.31
CA ASP A 301 4.82 -12.18 -9.84
C ASP A 301 4.03 -13.07 -8.86
N LYS A 302 3.82 -12.67 -7.59
CA LYS A 302 3.02 -13.38 -6.58
C LYS A 302 2.42 -12.37 -5.56
N PRO A 303 1.09 -12.27 -5.39
CA PRO A 303 0.49 -11.46 -4.32
C PRO A 303 0.90 -12.00 -2.94
N SER A 304 0.94 -11.14 -1.92
CA SER A 304 1.15 -11.49 -0.52
C SER A 304 0.20 -12.62 -0.10
N ARG A 305 0.73 -13.85 -0.06
CA ARG A 305 -0.07 -15.09 -0.07
C ARG A 305 -0.82 -15.32 1.24
N LEU A 306 -0.33 -14.79 2.35
CA LEU A 306 -0.87 -15.06 3.69
C LEU A 306 -2.35 -14.71 3.84
N PHE A 307 -2.81 -13.66 3.17
CA PHE A 307 -4.18 -13.15 3.28
C PHE A 307 -5.05 -13.40 2.03
N ALA A 308 -4.46 -13.98 0.98
CA ALA A 308 -5.17 -14.39 -0.23
C ALA A 308 -5.88 -15.75 -0.08
N TYR A 309 -5.54 -16.56 0.94
CA TYR A 309 -5.99 -17.95 1.10
C TYR A 309 -7.45 -18.17 1.53
N ARG A 310 -8.34 -17.19 1.36
CA ARG A 310 -9.78 -17.41 1.58
C ARG A 310 -10.72 -16.60 0.70
N GLN A 311 -10.28 -16.19 -0.49
CA GLN A 311 -11.13 -15.47 -1.44
C GLN A 311 -11.11 -16.03 -2.86
N MET A 312 -10.71 -17.29 -3.05
CA MET A 312 -10.87 -18.01 -4.32
C MET A 312 -11.49 -19.38 -4.09
N ASP A 313 -12.82 -19.39 -4.03
CA ASP A 313 -13.62 -20.55 -4.43
C ASP A 313 -14.82 -20.02 -5.23
N ALA A 314 -14.60 -19.82 -6.53
CA ALA A 314 -15.64 -19.76 -7.57
C ALA A 314 -14.96 -19.76 -8.96
N THR A 315 -15.08 -20.89 -9.64
CA THR A 315 -14.70 -21.14 -11.03
C THR A 315 -15.37 -20.17 -12.01
N TYR A 316 -14.69 -19.14 -12.52
CA TYR A 316 -14.98 -18.40 -13.77
C TYR A 316 -13.84 -17.36 -13.94
N THR A 317 -12.94 -17.33 -14.93
CA THR A 317 -13.21 -16.94 -16.34
C THR A 317 -11.87 -16.85 -17.13
N VAL A 318 -11.60 -17.76 -18.07
CA VAL A 318 -10.48 -17.67 -19.05
C VAL A 318 -10.86 -16.84 -20.31
N SER A 319 -12.05 -16.24 -20.36
CA SER A 319 -12.59 -15.65 -21.61
C SER A 319 -12.44 -14.13 -21.76
N ALA A 320 -12.06 -13.38 -20.73
CA ALA A 320 -12.00 -11.91 -20.80
C ALA A 320 -10.73 -11.38 -21.50
N SER A 321 -9.59 -12.07 -21.37
CA SER A 321 -8.31 -11.61 -21.95
C SER A 321 -8.23 -11.84 -23.47
N ARG A 322 -8.88 -12.89 -24.00
CA ARG A 322 -8.95 -13.15 -25.45
C ARG A 322 -9.81 -12.14 -26.22
N ARG A 323 -10.88 -11.60 -25.62
CA ARG A 323 -11.77 -10.64 -26.30
C ARG A 323 -11.13 -9.26 -26.50
N ARG A 324 -10.28 -8.79 -25.58
CA ARG A 324 -9.56 -7.50 -25.75
C ARG A 324 -8.45 -7.57 -26.80
N SER A 325 -7.78 -8.73 -26.93
CA SER A 325 -6.76 -8.96 -27.98
C SER A 325 -7.36 -9.02 -29.40
N GLN A 326 -8.53 -9.64 -29.56
CA GLN A 326 -9.18 -9.73 -30.88
C GLN A 326 -9.80 -8.42 -31.36
N LEU A 327 -10.29 -7.56 -30.47
CA LEU A 327 -10.81 -6.23 -30.83
C LEU A 327 -9.70 -5.24 -31.24
N ARG A 328 -8.46 -5.42 -30.76
CA ARG A 328 -7.29 -4.64 -31.22
C ARG A 328 -6.80 -5.06 -32.61
N LYS A 329 -6.83 -6.36 -32.93
CA LYS A 329 -6.41 -6.86 -34.27
C LYS A 329 -7.37 -6.50 -35.41
N ARG A 330 -8.64 -6.17 -35.12
CA ARG A 330 -9.61 -5.73 -36.15
C ARG A 330 -9.55 -4.24 -36.47
N ARG A 331 -8.91 -3.40 -35.63
CA ARG A 331 -8.93 -1.94 -35.77
C ARG A 331 -7.68 -1.37 -36.46
N TYR A 332 -6.61 -2.14 -36.59
CA TYR A 332 -5.39 -1.76 -37.30
C TYR A 332 -4.97 -2.86 -38.27
N GLY A 333 -5.71 -2.99 -39.36
CA GLY A 333 -5.24 -3.71 -40.54
C GLY A 333 -4.35 -2.77 -41.34
N LEU A 334 -3.03 -2.98 -41.29
CA LEU A 334 -2.11 -2.52 -42.33
C LEU A 334 -1.01 -3.57 -42.52
N ARG A 335 -0.85 -3.93 -43.79
CA ARG A 335 0.02 -4.97 -44.34
C ARG A 335 1.48 -4.55 -44.26
N TYR A 336 2.33 -5.47 -43.80
CA TYR A 336 3.71 -5.66 -44.22
C TYR A 336 3.81 -7.19 -44.41
N GLY A 337 4.12 -7.76 -45.58
CA GLY A 337 5.11 -7.35 -46.56
C GLY A 337 6.22 -8.40 -46.48
N ASP A 338 6.00 -9.53 -47.16
CA ASP A 338 6.90 -10.68 -47.20
C ASP A 338 8.21 -10.34 -47.93
N ASP A 339 9.33 -10.83 -47.39
CA ASP A 339 10.58 -11.09 -48.10
C ASP A 339 11.04 -12.49 -47.61
N PRO A 340 11.54 -13.41 -48.46
CA PRO A 340 12.95 -13.34 -48.85
C PRO A 340 13.31 -14.01 -50.20
N THR A 341 14.25 -13.42 -50.95
CA THR A 341 15.26 -14.21 -51.70
C THR A 341 16.58 -13.46 -51.84
N THR A 342 17.63 -13.99 -51.21
CA THR A 342 19.05 -13.92 -51.62
C THR A 342 19.42 -15.22 -52.37
N PRO A 343 20.63 -15.44 -52.96
CA PRO A 343 21.89 -14.66 -53.01
C PRO A 343 22.38 -14.53 -54.50
N THR A 344 23.52 -13.97 -54.93
CA THR A 344 24.95 -14.12 -54.63
C THR A 344 25.71 -13.12 -55.52
N GLY A 345 26.94 -12.72 -55.15
CA GLY A 345 27.96 -12.47 -56.18
C GLY A 345 28.89 -11.26 -56.00
N SER A 346 30.15 -11.58 -55.73
CA SER A 346 31.37 -10.94 -56.25
C SER A 346 31.97 -9.74 -55.51
N ALA A 347 33.14 -10.03 -54.95
CA ALA A 347 34.19 -9.13 -54.53
C ALA A 347 34.82 -8.37 -55.71
N MET A 348 35.28 -7.13 -55.49
CA MET A 348 36.45 -6.55 -56.15
C MET A 348 36.99 -5.34 -55.35
N SER A 349 38.17 -5.55 -54.79
CA SER A 349 39.38 -4.71 -54.76
C SER A 349 39.33 -3.17 -54.67
N LEU A 350 40.04 -2.68 -53.65
CA LEU A 350 40.83 -1.44 -53.48
C LEU A 350 41.41 -0.82 -54.78
N PRO A 351 41.65 0.52 -54.82
CA PRO A 351 42.94 1.03 -54.30
C PRO A 351 42.90 2.39 -53.55
N ASP A 352 43.94 2.58 -52.75
CA ASP A 352 44.44 3.83 -52.18
C ASP A 352 44.77 4.87 -53.27
N LEU A 353 44.61 6.16 -52.95
CA LEU A 353 45.73 7.12 -52.87
C LEU A 353 45.23 8.54 -52.59
N HIS A 354 45.90 9.15 -51.61
CA HIS A 354 45.90 10.56 -51.26
C HIS A 354 46.33 11.48 -52.42
N PRO A 355 46.03 12.78 -52.30
CA PRO A 355 47.10 13.72 -51.94
C PRO A 355 46.96 14.35 -50.53
#